data_AF-A0A7S1D8T6-F1
#
_entry.id   AF-A0A7S1D8T6-F1
#
_cell.length_a   1.000
_cell.length_b   1.000
_cell.length_c   1.000
_cell.angle_alpha   90.00
_cell.angle_beta   90.00
_cell.angle_gamma   90.00
#
_symmetry.space_group_name_H-M   'P 1'
#
loop_
_entity.id
_entity.type
_entity.pdbx_description
1 polymer ?
#
loop_
_entity_poly.entity_id
_entity_poly.type
_entity_poly.pdbx_seq_one_letter_code
_entity_poly.pdbx_strand_id
1 'polypeptide(L)'
;GYGLYPSHETRLLAKKKNTGAATKKMRVKLLKHVAGTGQAGDVILVSPAFYQNKLRPTKAAEKVSDEEIALEQAAADAKKIAEKTSAEMLHSRLSAYKLTFRRKVGPKGHLFGAVGSKDIMGALKDEFKDDFLDKKFVKIAALLNEDGKKLRGDIKELGSFKATITLGKGISAKVQIMVESES
;
A
#
# COMPACT_ATOMS: atom_id res chain seq x y z
N GLY A 1 -29.11 -73.98 34.56
CA GLY A 1 -27.93 -73.14 34.74
C GLY A 1 -27.20 -73.03 33.41
N TYR A 2 -26.55 -71.87 33.19
CA TYR A 2 -25.70 -71.48 32.06
C TYR A 2 -26.41 -70.89 30.82
N GLY A 3 -26.66 -69.57 30.91
CA GLY A 3 -25.82 -68.59 30.19
C GLY A 3 -26.02 -68.45 28.68
N LEU A 4 -26.86 -67.49 28.30
CA LEU A 4 -27.00 -66.89 26.98
C LEU A 4 -25.64 -66.41 26.39
N TYR A 5 -25.28 -66.89 25.21
CA TYR A 5 -24.43 -66.14 24.27
C TYR A 5 -24.88 -66.42 22.82
N PRO A 6 -25.51 -65.45 22.13
CA PRO A 6 -25.71 -65.54 20.69
C PRO A 6 -24.36 -65.48 19.96
N SER A 7 -24.25 -66.34 18.96
CA SER A 7 -23.12 -66.57 18.06
C SER A 7 -22.61 -65.29 17.37
N HIS A 8 -21.37 -65.39 16.86
CA HIS A 8 -20.53 -64.38 16.20
C HIS A 8 -21.17 -63.54 15.07
N GLU A 9 -22.44 -63.75 14.75
CA GLU A 9 -23.16 -63.10 13.65
C GLU A 9 -23.72 -61.69 13.99
N THR A 10 -23.63 -61.26 15.25
CA THR A 10 -24.09 -59.94 15.68
C THR A 10 -23.04 -58.83 15.63
N ARG A 11 -21.79 -59.12 15.24
CA ARG A 11 -20.72 -58.11 15.21
C ARG A 11 -20.74 -57.20 13.96
N LEU A 12 -21.52 -57.54 12.93
CA LEU A 12 -21.58 -56.79 11.67
C LEU A 12 -22.75 -55.80 11.55
N LEU A 13 -23.64 -55.73 12.54
CA LEU A 13 -24.85 -54.88 12.51
C LEU A 13 -24.92 -53.85 13.65
N ALA A 14 -23.78 -53.51 14.27
CA ALA A 14 -23.70 -52.39 15.20
C ALA A 14 -23.54 -51.06 14.44
N LYS A 15 -24.65 -50.61 13.83
CA LYS A 15 -25.00 -49.21 13.56
C LYS A 15 -23.84 -48.28 13.23
N LYS A 16 -23.67 -48.07 11.93
CA LYS A 16 -23.42 -46.77 11.28
C LYS A 16 -24.08 -45.63 12.07
N LYS A 17 -23.40 -45.10 13.10
CA LYS A 17 -23.81 -43.88 13.79
C LYS A 17 -23.38 -42.71 12.93
N ASN A 18 -24.35 -42.17 12.21
CA ASN A 18 -24.38 -40.75 11.91
C ASN A 18 -24.11 -40.00 13.22
N THR A 19 -22.89 -39.51 13.38
CA THR A 19 -22.62 -38.32 14.17
C THR A 19 -22.03 -37.31 13.21
N GLY A 20 -22.91 -36.78 12.36
CA GLY A 20 -22.74 -35.45 11.79
C GLY A 20 -22.74 -34.44 12.93
N ALA A 21 -21.63 -34.34 13.64
CA ALA A 21 -21.32 -33.12 14.36
C ALA A 21 -20.93 -32.12 13.27
N ALA A 22 -21.79 -31.15 13.00
CA ALA A 22 -21.36 -29.93 12.31
C ALA A 22 -20.21 -29.35 13.13
N THR A 23 -18.97 -29.74 12.82
CA THR A 23 -17.80 -29.27 13.54
C THR A 23 -17.73 -27.79 13.32
N LYS A 24 -18.03 -27.02 14.37
CA LYS A 24 -17.86 -25.58 14.41
C LYS A 24 -16.42 -25.28 13.98
N LYS A 25 -16.25 -24.86 12.73
CA LYS A 25 -14.95 -24.44 12.19
C LYS A 25 -14.53 -23.20 12.96
N MET A 26 -13.28 -23.15 13.40
CA MET A 26 -12.71 -21.99 14.08
C MET A 26 -11.79 -21.24 13.11
N ARG A 27 -11.75 -19.91 13.22
CA ARG A 27 -10.76 -19.10 12.51
C ARG A 27 -9.48 -19.02 13.32
N VAL A 28 -8.36 -19.20 12.63
CA VAL A 28 -7.03 -19.11 13.22
C VAL A 28 -6.12 -18.34 12.26
N LYS A 29 -5.22 -17.53 12.81
CA LYS A 29 -4.19 -16.83 12.05
C LYS A 29 -2.90 -17.62 12.14
N LEU A 30 -2.34 -18.00 11.00
CA LEU A 30 -1.08 -18.71 10.95
C LEU A 30 0.06 -17.75 11.30
N LEU A 31 0.92 -18.12 12.25
CA LEU A 31 2.13 -17.38 12.62
C LEU A 31 3.33 -17.85 11.80
N LYS A 32 3.27 -19.06 11.24
CA LYS A 32 4.32 -19.70 10.44
C LYS A 32 3.71 -20.32 9.19
N HIS A 33 4.51 -20.46 8.15
CA HIS A 33 4.10 -21.23 6.98
C HIS A 33 3.85 -22.69 7.37
N VAL A 34 2.69 -23.22 6.97
CA VAL A 34 2.32 -24.62 7.19
C VAL A 34 1.97 -25.23 5.84
N ALA A 35 2.79 -26.20 5.41
CA ALA A 35 2.61 -26.90 4.14
C ALA A 35 1.19 -27.49 4.03
N GLY A 36 0.50 -27.19 2.92
CA GLY A 36 -0.87 -27.61 2.64
C GLY A 36 -1.95 -26.88 3.42
N THR A 37 -1.62 -25.79 4.14
CA THR A 37 -2.57 -25.07 4.99
C THR A 37 -2.54 -23.55 4.74
N GLY A 38 -1.35 -22.95 4.56
CA GLY A 38 -1.23 -21.52 4.23
C GLY A 38 0.14 -20.93 4.56
N GLN A 39 0.33 -19.65 4.26
CA GLN A 39 1.52 -18.88 4.61
C GLN A 39 1.37 -18.19 5.98
N ALA A 40 2.50 -17.72 6.53
CA ALA A 40 2.47 -16.92 7.75
C ALA A 40 1.70 -15.62 7.51
N GLY A 41 0.75 -15.30 8.38
CA GLY A 41 -0.15 -14.16 8.29
C GLY A 41 -1.55 -14.51 7.77
N ASP A 42 -1.74 -15.69 7.16
CA ASP A 42 -3.04 -16.08 6.61
C ASP A 42 -4.04 -16.42 7.72
N VAL A 43 -5.27 -15.92 7.56
CA VAL A 43 -6.41 -16.28 8.41
C VAL A 43 -7.20 -17.38 7.72
N ILE A 44 -7.28 -18.55 8.34
CA ILE A 44 -7.93 -19.73 7.76
C ILE A 44 -8.96 -20.35 8.70
N LEU A 45 -9.94 -21.03 8.12
CA LEU A 45 -10.95 -21.81 8.85
C LEU A 45 -10.47 -23.25 9.03
N VAL A 46 -10.21 -23.65 10.28
CA VAL A 46 -9.74 -24.99 10.64
C VAL A 46 -10.70 -25.67 11.60
N SER A 47 -10.62 -27.00 11.70
CA SER A 47 -11.34 -27.74 12.74
C SER A 47 -10.64 -27.55 14.11
N PRO A 48 -11.39 -27.60 15.23
CA PRO A 48 -10.81 -27.51 16.57
C PRO A 48 -9.74 -28.57 16.84
N ALA A 49 -9.93 -29.79 16.32
CA ALA A 49 -8.98 -30.89 16.46
C ALA A 49 -7.66 -30.61 15.73
N PHE A 50 -7.73 -30.04 14.51
CA PHE A 50 -6.53 -29.68 13.76
C PHE A 50 -5.72 -28.59 14.47
N TYR A 51 -6.40 -27.59 15.05
CA TYR A 51 -5.74 -26.58 15.86
C TYR A 51 -5.07 -27.19 17.10
N GLN A 52 -5.78 -28.01 17.88
CA GLN A 52 -5.23 -28.58 19.11
C GLN A 52 -4.08 -29.55 18.87
N ASN A 53 -4.15 -30.38 17.83
CA ASN A 53 -3.17 -31.44 17.59
C ASN A 53 -1.97 -30.98 16.78
N LYS A 54 -2.17 -30.08 15.81
CA LYS A 54 -1.10 -29.68 14.88
C LYS A 54 -0.60 -28.26 15.15
N LEU A 55 -1.50 -27.27 15.24
CA LEU A 55 -1.11 -25.85 15.23
C LEU A 55 -0.72 -25.29 16.61
N ARG A 56 -1.40 -25.73 17.67
CA ARG A 56 -1.14 -25.33 19.05
C ARG A 56 0.23 -25.82 19.57
N PRO A 57 0.61 -27.12 19.45
CA PRO A 57 1.90 -27.58 19.96
C PRO A 57 3.08 -27.01 19.16
N THR A 58 2.90 -26.81 17.86
CA THR A 58 3.95 -26.23 16.98
C THR A 58 4.03 -24.69 17.08
N LYS A 59 3.13 -24.06 17.86
CA LYS A 59 2.96 -22.61 17.94
C LYS A 59 2.86 -21.96 16.54
N ALA A 60 2.23 -22.67 15.61
CA ALA A 60 2.14 -22.27 14.22
C ALA A 60 0.90 -21.42 13.92
N ALA A 61 -0.07 -21.34 14.85
CA ALA A 61 -1.26 -20.51 14.70
C ALA A 61 -1.82 -20.00 16.03
N GLU A 62 -2.48 -18.85 15.97
CA GLU A 62 -3.21 -18.24 17.08
C GLU A 62 -4.72 -18.25 16.79
N LYS A 63 -5.54 -18.39 17.84
CA LYS A 63 -6.99 -18.26 17.69
C LYS A 63 -7.29 -16.78 17.53
N VAL A 64 -8.05 -16.42 16.50
CA VAL A 64 -8.44 -15.03 16.31
C VAL A 64 -9.96 -14.98 16.26
N SER A 65 -10.53 -14.07 17.05
CA SER A 65 -11.96 -13.80 17.01
C SER A 65 -12.33 -13.07 15.71
N ASP A 66 -13.57 -13.23 15.25
CA ASP A 66 -14.09 -12.50 14.09
C ASP A 66 -14.00 -10.97 14.30
N GLU A 67 -14.15 -10.52 15.55
CA GLU A 67 -14.04 -9.11 15.94
C GLU A 67 -12.60 -8.59 15.84
N GLU A 68 -11.60 -9.38 16.26
CA GLU A 68 -10.19 -8.99 16.18
C GLU A 68 -9.70 -8.93 14.73
N ILE A 69 -10.16 -9.86 13.87
CA ILE A 69 -9.87 -9.84 12.43
C ILE A 69 -10.48 -8.59 11.80
N ALA A 70 -11.73 -8.27 12.14
CA ALA A 70 -12.40 -7.08 11.63
C ALA A 70 -11.72 -5.79 12.10
N LEU A 71 -11.23 -5.76 13.34
CA LEU A 71 -10.51 -4.61 13.89
C LEU A 71 -9.13 -4.42 13.23
N GLU A 72 -8.37 -5.50 13.02
CA GLU A 72 -7.08 -5.46 12.30
C GLU A 72 -7.27 -5.01 10.84
N GLN A 73 -8.30 -5.54 10.16
CA GLN A 73 -8.62 -5.15 8.78
C GLN A 73 -9.07 -3.69 8.71
N ALA A 74 -9.97 -3.26 9.59
CA ALA A 74 -10.43 -1.87 9.67
C ALA A 74 -9.26 -0.91 9.96
N ALA A 75 -8.34 -1.28 10.85
CA ALA A 75 -7.15 -0.48 11.14
C ALA A 75 -6.19 -0.42 9.94
N ALA A 76 -6.00 -1.53 9.22
CA ALA A 76 -5.17 -1.58 8.03
C ALA A 76 -5.77 -0.74 6.88
N ASP A 77 -7.09 -0.81 6.70
CA ASP A 77 -7.79 -0.06 5.66
C ASP A 77 -7.90 1.42 6.02
N ALA A 78 -8.13 1.77 7.29
CA ALA A 78 -8.08 3.16 7.76
C ALA A 78 -6.69 3.78 7.51
N LYS A 79 -5.61 3.04 7.73
CA LYS A 79 -4.25 3.49 7.39
C LYS A 79 -4.09 3.73 5.89
N LYS A 80 -4.53 2.79 5.05
CA LYS A 80 -4.48 2.96 3.58
C LYS A 80 -5.30 4.15 3.11
N ILE A 81 -6.48 4.37 3.71
CA ILE A 81 -7.35 5.50 3.37
C ILE A 81 -6.68 6.81 3.79
N ALA A 82 -6.19 6.94 5.03
CA ALA A 82 -5.49 8.13 5.49
C ALA A 82 -4.25 8.47 4.63
N GLU A 83 -3.49 7.47 4.21
CA GLU A 83 -2.36 7.64 3.29
C GLU A 83 -2.80 8.07 1.88
N LYS A 84 -3.90 7.52 1.35
CA LYS A 84 -4.45 7.94 0.05
C LYS A 84 -5.01 9.35 0.11
N THR A 85 -5.82 9.67 1.12
CA THR A 85 -6.42 10.99 1.29
C THR A 85 -5.35 12.06 1.48
N SER A 86 -4.30 11.78 2.27
CA SER A 86 -3.16 12.71 2.37
C SER A 86 -2.48 12.93 1.02
N ALA A 87 -2.22 11.87 0.24
CA ALA A 87 -1.62 11.99 -1.08
C ALA A 87 -2.52 12.68 -2.12
N GLU A 88 -3.84 12.50 -2.05
CA GLU A 88 -4.82 13.20 -2.90
C GLU A 88 -4.90 14.69 -2.57
N MET A 89 -4.88 15.05 -1.29
CA MET A 89 -4.77 16.45 -0.86
C MET A 89 -3.47 17.08 -1.37
N LEU A 90 -2.35 16.35 -1.32
CA LEU A 90 -1.08 16.81 -1.91
C LEU A 90 -1.20 17.01 -3.42
N HIS A 91 -1.83 16.07 -4.13
CA HIS A 91 -2.04 16.19 -5.56
C HIS A 91 -2.83 17.45 -5.93
N SER A 92 -3.93 17.72 -5.21
CA SER A 92 -4.77 18.88 -5.46
C SER A 92 -4.02 20.19 -5.19
N ARG A 93 -3.31 20.29 -4.06
CA ARG A 93 -2.51 21.47 -3.71
C ARG A 93 -1.40 21.75 -4.72
N LEU A 94 -0.65 20.72 -5.12
CA LEU A 94 0.43 20.87 -6.09
C LEU A 94 -0.08 21.19 -7.49
N SER A 95 -1.22 20.63 -7.90
CA SER A 95 -1.78 20.87 -9.23
C SER A 95 -2.42 22.26 -9.38
N ALA A 96 -2.92 22.83 -8.28
CA ALA A 96 -3.43 24.20 -8.25
C ALA A 96 -2.31 25.25 -8.18
N TYR A 97 -1.11 24.86 -7.74
CA TYR A 97 -0.01 25.79 -7.51
C TYR A 97 0.82 26.05 -8.77
N LYS A 98 1.24 27.30 -8.94
CA LYS A 98 2.10 27.75 -10.03
C LYS A 98 3.41 28.29 -9.44
N LEU A 99 4.52 27.65 -9.78
CA LEU A 99 5.85 28.14 -9.40
C LEU A 99 6.33 29.17 -10.41
N THR A 100 6.66 30.36 -9.95
CA THR A 100 7.28 31.39 -10.78
C THR A 100 8.75 31.53 -10.42
N PHE A 101 9.64 31.27 -11.38
CA PHE A 101 11.08 31.50 -11.25
C PHE A 101 11.46 32.79 -11.96
N ARG A 102 12.00 33.74 -11.22
CA ARG A 102 12.58 34.96 -11.78
C ARG A 102 14.08 34.79 -11.90
N ARG A 103 14.62 34.92 -13.10
CA ARG A 103 16.04 34.73 -13.39
C ARG A 103 16.49 35.67 -14.50
N LYS A 104 17.76 36.08 -14.46
CA LYS A 104 18.36 36.90 -15.51
C LYS A 104 18.59 36.09 -16.78
N VAL A 105 18.44 36.74 -17.93
CA VAL A 105 18.50 36.10 -19.25
C VAL A 105 19.65 36.71 -20.04
N GLY A 106 20.43 35.85 -20.67
CA GLY A 106 21.53 36.24 -21.53
C GLY A 106 21.06 36.76 -22.89
N PRO A 107 21.95 37.44 -23.62
CA PRO A 107 21.63 38.08 -24.90
C PRO A 107 21.18 37.10 -26.01
N LYS A 108 21.35 35.78 -25.81
CA LYS A 108 20.88 34.73 -26.72
C LYS A 108 19.53 34.10 -26.32
N GLY A 109 18.82 34.68 -25.35
CA GLY A 109 17.54 34.13 -24.85
C GLY A 109 17.67 32.93 -23.92
N HIS A 110 18.89 32.59 -23.49
CA HIS A 110 19.16 31.55 -22.51
C HIS A 110 19.25 32.11 -21.09
N LEU A 111 18.72 31.39 -20.11
CA LEU A 111 18.80 31.76 -18.70
C LEU A 111 20.25 31.71 -18.17
N PHE A 112 20.62 32.68 -17.34
CA PHE A 112 21.84 32.64 -16.53
C PHE A 112 21.64 31.67 -15.36
N GLY A 113 21.82 30.38 -15.68
CA GLY A 113 21.56 29.25 -14.78
C GLY A 113 20.52 28.32 -15.37
N ALA A 114 20.62 27.03 -15.03
CA ALA A 114 19.65 26.04 -15.45
C ALA A 114 18.72 25.74 -14.28
N VAL A 115 17.40 25.75 -14.52
CA VAL A 115 16.42 25.35 -13.50
C VAL A 115 16.28 23.83 -13.59
N GLY A 116 16.97 23.15 -12.69
CA GLY A 116 17.00 21.70 -12.65
C GLY A 116 15.94 21.12 -11.72
N SER A 117 15.93 19.78 -11.66
CA SER A 117 15.05 19.06 -10.73
C SER A 117 15.28 19.46 -9.26
N LYS A 118 16.54 19.79 -8.90
CA LYS A 118 16.90 20.21 -7.54
C LYS A 118 16.33 21.59 -7.20
N ASP A 119 16.41 22.55 -8.11
CA ASP A 119 15.87 23.90 -7.90
C ASP A 119 14.35 23.89 -7.80
N ILE A 120 13.68 23.08 -8.63
CA ILE A 120 12.22 22.91 -8.57
C ILE A 120 11.79 22.31 -7.23
N MET A 121 12.51 21.29 -6.77
CA MET A 121 12.27 20.69 -5.45
C MET A 121 12.56 21.67 -4.30
N GLY A 122 13.60 22.50 -4.42
CA GLY A 122 13.95 23.54 -3.46
C GLY A 122 12.84 24.59 -3.35
N ALA A 123 12.43 25.18 -4.47
CA ALA A 123 11.36 26.19 -4.49
C ALA A 123 10.03 25.62 -3.98
N LEU A 124 9.72 24.36 -4.28
CA LEU A 124 8.56 23.68 -3.71
C LEU A 124 8.68 23.50 -2.19
N LYS A 125 9.86 23.16 -1.67
CA LYS A 125 10.08 23.05 -0.22
C LYS A 125 9.97 24.39 0.48
N ASP A 126 10.54 25.46 -0.10
CA ASP A 126 10.46 26.82 0.43
C ASP A 126 9.01 27.30 0.49
N GLU A 127 8.25 27.09 -0.59
CA GLU A 127 6.88 27.54 -0.68
C GLU A 127 5.93 26.75 0.23
N PHE A 128 6.08 25.42 0.26
CA PHE A 128 5.19 24.53 1.02
C PHE A 128 5.69 24.24 2.45
N LYS A 129 6.74 24.93 2.91
CA LYS A 129 7.38 24.85 4.24
C LYS A 129 7.50 23.40 4.76
N ASP A 130 8.56 22.72 4.31
CA ASP A 130 9.15 21.42 4.75
C ASP A 130 8.25 20.22 5.12
N ASP A 131 7.17 20.37 5.88
CA ASP A 131 6.32 19.26 6.37
C ASP A 131 5.62 18.46 5.25
N PHE A 132 5.39 19.10 4.09
CA PHE A 132 4.60 18.54 3.01
C PHE A 132 5.40 17.68 2.01
N LEU A 133 6.72 17.90 1.89
CA LEU A 133 7.57 17.31 0.85
C LEU A 133 8.70 16.41 1.40
N ASP A 134 8.88 16.34 2.72
CA ASP A 134 9.98 15.58 3.33
C ASP A 134 9.78 14.07 3.38
N LYS A 135 8.65 13.58 2.87
CA LYS A 135 8.47 12.15 2.68
C LYS A 135 9.35 11.73 1.51
N LYS A 136 10.31 10.85 1.78
CA LYS A 136 11.29 10.14 0.90
C LYS A 136 10.76 9.57 -0.44
N PHE A 137 9.54 9.88 -0.83
CA PHE A 137 8.79 9.39 -1.99
C PHE A 137 8.55 10.45 -3.08
N VAL A 138 8.87 11.73 -2.85
CA VAL A 138 8.66 12.78 -3.85
C VAL A 138 9.79 12.81 -4.87
N LYS A 139 9.49 12.51 -6.14
CA LYS A 139 10.45 12.55 -7.26
C LYS A 139 9.86 13.24 -8.48
N ILE A 140 10.67 14.03 -9.17
CA ILE A 140 10.29 14.57 -10.48
C ILE A 140 10.44 13.46 -11.52
N ALA A 141 9.33 13.08 -12.15
CA ALA A 141 9.28 12.01 -13.16
C ALA A 141 9.49 12.54 -14.59
N ALA A 142 9.04 13.77 -14.84
CA ALA A 142 9.18 14.41 -16.15
C ALA A 142 9.12 15.93 -16.02
N LEU A 143 9.97 16.60 -16.79
CA LEU A 143 9.87 18.02 -17.11
C LEU A 143 9.43 18.14 -18.57
N LEU A 144 8.40 18.91 -18.83
CA LEU A 144 7.80 19.11 -20.15
C LEU A 144 7.86 20.60 -20.50
N ASN A 145 8.23 20.89 -21.75
CA ASN A 145 8.12 22.23 -22.33
C ASN A 145 6.67 22.55 -22.69
N GLU A 146 6.43 23.80 -23.10
CA GLU A 146 5.15 24.25 -23.66
C GLU A 146 4.68 23.36 -24.83
N ASP A 147 5.61 22.94 -25.70
CA ASP A 147 5.36 22.00 -26.81
C ASP A 147 5.07 20.55 -26.38
N GLY A 148 5.03 20.26 -25.08
CA GLY A 148 4.82 18.91 -24.56
C GLY A 148 6.03 17.96 -24.73
N LYS A 149 7.18 18.47 -25.20
CA LYS A 149 8.41 17.69 -25.29
C LYS A 149 9.02 17.48 -23.91
N LYS A 150 9.36 16.22 -23.59
CA LYS A 150 10.08 15.87 -22.36
C LYS A 150 11.52 16.36 -22.46
N LEU A 151 11.91 17.25 -21.55
CA LEU A 151 13.30 17.66 -21.38
C LEU A 151 14.10 16.50 -20.78
N ARG A 152 15.27 16.22 -21.37
CA ARG A 152 16.25 15.26 -20.85
C ARG A 152 17.21 15.87 -19.83
N GLY A 153 17.01 17.14 -19.48
CA GLY A 153 17.86 17.87 -18.55
C GLY A 153 17.13 19.07 -17.98
N ASP A 154 17.90 20.10 -17.66
CA ASP A 154 17.42 21.29 -16.98
C ASP A 154 16.77 22.30 -17.94
N ILE A 155 15.90 23.16 -17.40
CA ILE A 155 15.26 24.24 -18.13
C ILE A 155 16.27 25.39 -18.30
N LYS A 156 16.53 25.81 -19.54
CA LYS A 156 17.49 26.88 -19.88
C LYS A 156 16.86 28.04 -20.65
N GLU A 157 15.55 27.99 -20.88
CA GLU A 157 14.81 28.94 -21.68
C GLU A 157 13.68 29.54 -20.84
N LEU A 158 13.27 30.74 -21.21
CA LEU A 158 12.06 31.36 -20.67
C LEU A 158 10.82 30.66 -21.21
N GLY A 159 9.73 30.71 -20.45
CA GLY A 159 8.44 30.18 -20.89
C GLY A 159 7.71 29.39 -19.82
N SER A 160 6.66 28.69 -20.24
CA SER A 160 5.87 27.83 -19.36
C SER A 160 6.29 26.37 -19.50
N PHE A 161 6.58 25.75 -18.38
CA PHE A 161 6.97 24.35 -18.26
C PHE A 161 5.99 23.62 -17.35
N LYS A 162 5.88 22.30 -17.53
CA LYS A 162 5.07 21.44 -16.66
C LYS A 162 5.96 20.36 -16.05
N ALA A 163 6.03 20.32 -14.73
CA ALA A 163 6.72 19.27 -14.00
C ALA A 163 5.73 18.23 -13.49
N THR A 164 5.97 16.97 -13.80
CA THR A 164 5.22 15.85 -13.22
C THR A 164 6.00 15.31 -12.03
N ILE A 165 5.38 15.36 -10.86
CA ILE A 165 5.94 14.94 -9.57
C ILE A 165 5.22 13.67 -9.14
N THR A 166 5.97 12.61 -8.83
CA THR A 166 5.44 11.38 -8.25
C THR A 166 5.51 11.48 -6.73
N LEU A 167 4.38 11.26 -6.04
CA LEU A 167 4.24 11.40 -4.59
C LEU A 167 4.32 10.05 -3.84
N GLY A 168 4.52 8.95 -4.58
CA GLY A 168 4.53 7.58 -4.06
C GLY A 168 3.20 6.86 -4.23
N LYS A 169 3.21 5.51 -4.14
CA LYS A 169 2.02 4.63 -4.25
C LYS A 169 1.13 4.90 -5.48
N GLY A 170 1.74 5.25 -6.63
CA GLY A 170 1.05 5.42 -7.91
C GLY A 170 0.38 6.79 -8.13
N ILE A 171 0.56 7.74 -7.21
CA ILE A 171 -0.04 9.07 -7.32
C ILE A 171 0.98 10.06 -7.92
N SER A 172 0.56 10.79 -8.95
CA SER A 172 1.37 11.82 -9.63
C SER A 172 0.64 13.16 -9.66
N ALA A 173 1.34 14.26 -9.37
CA ALA A 173 0.86 15.64 -9.47
C ALA A 173 1.54 16.38 -10.62
N LYS A 174 0.83 17.29 -11.28
CA LYS A 174 1.38 18.13 -12.34
C LYS A 174 1.48 19.55 -11.84
N VAL A 175 2.69 20.09 -11.75
CA VAL A 175 2.93 21.47 -11.32
C VAL A 175 3.26 22.31 -12.54
N GLN A 176 2.65 23.48 -12.63
CA GLN A 176 2.98 24.45 -13.67
C GLN A 176 4.12 25.35 -13.18
N ILE A 177 5.15 25.47 -14.01
CA ILE A 177 6.34 26.28 -13.77
C ILE A 177 6.35 27.39 -14.82
N MET A 178 6.55 28.62 -14.38
CA MET A 178 6.68 29.79 -15.22
C MET A 178 8.05 30.40 -14.98
N VAL A 179 8.84 30.58 -16.02
CA VAL A 179 10.16 31.21 -15.91
C VAL A 179 10.12 32.56 -16.61
N GLU A 180 10.33 33.61 -15.82
CA GLU A 180 10.26 35.01 -16.25
C GLU A 180 11.64 35.67 -16.15
N SER A 181 11.90 36.63 -17.04
CA SER A 181 13.12 37.44 -17.00
C SER A 181 13.06 38.44 -15.84
N GLU A 182 14.05 38.38 -14.96
CA GLU A 182 14.30 39.44 -13.99
C GLU A 182 14.98 40.61 -14.71
N SER A 183 14.28 41.76 -14.77
CA SER A 183 14.74 43.00 -15.41
C SER A 183 15.72 43.76 -14.52
#